data_AF-A0A7S3I5S9-F1
#
_entry.id   AF-A0A7S3I5S9-F1
#
_cell.length_a   1.000
_cell.length_b   1.000
_cell.length_c   1.000
_cell.angle_alpha   90.00
_cell.angle_beta   90.00
_cell.angle_gamma   90.00
#
_symmetry.space_group_name_H-M   'P 1'
#
loop_
_entity.id
_entity.type
_entity.pdbx_description
1 polymer ?
#
loop_
_entity_poly.entity_id
_entity_poly.type
_entity_poly.pdbx_seq_one_letter_code
_entity_poly.pdbx_strand_id
1 'polypeptide(L)'
;MVEPQDMTRWGSGADTHTAYFERQKAKLEQLIAALFQANEADDKKLLDGVELLLKLTSNITKSPTESKYRTIRCTIAKIWKTLFALPGGVPELIQALGFVKVDEEHYVFTGDYFKVLRKGMFMLERAIEPIRVKYMTPEDKVKWEQLQESKRVFQ
;
A
#
# COMPACT_ATOMS: atom_id res chain seq x y z
N MET A 1 22.98 -2.90 53.38
CA MET A 1 21.63 -3.38 53.05
C MET A 1 21.07 -2.41 52.03
N VAL A 2 20.89 -2.87 50.79
CA VAL A 2 20.38 -2.06 49.69
C VAL A 2 19.09 -2.72 49.24
N GLU A 3 17.96 -2.06 49.45
CA GLU A 3 16.64 -2.37 48.88
C GLU A 3 15.82 -1.06 48.81
N PRO A 4 14.87 -0.93 47.88
CA PRO A 4 14.97 -1.30 46.47
C PRO A 4 14.64 -0.10 45.55
N GLN A 5 15.22 -0.15 44.36
CA GLN A 5 15.06 0.86 43.32
C GLN A 5 13.67 0.81 42.70
N ASP A 6 13.20 2.01 42.36
CA ASP A 6 12.01 2.36 41.59
C ASP A 6 11.35 1.22 40.80
N MET A 7 10.11 0.92 41.21
CA MET A 7 9.17 0.14 40.42
C MET A 7 8.95 0.82 39.07
N THR A 8 9.44 0.13 38.06
CA THR A 8 9.40 0.47 36.65
C THR A 8 7.98 0.80 36.20
N ARG A 9 7.86 2.00 35.63
CA ARG A 9 6.72 2.54 34.90
C ARG A 9 6.25 1.56 33.83
N TRP A 10 5.12 0.89 34.05
CA TRP A 10 4.42 0.10 33.01
C TRP A 10 3.81 1.07 31.99
N GLY A 11 4.59 1.43 30.98
CA GLY A 11 4.11 2.09 29.77
C GLY A 11 3.41 1.07 28.87
N SER A 12 2.10 1.21 28.76
CA SER A 12 1.14 0.37 28.06
C SER A 12 1.55 0.05 26.61
N GLY A 13 1.60 -1.23 26.22
CA GLY A 13 1.89 -1.68 24.85
C GLY A 13 0.96 -1.15 23.74
N ALA A 14 -0.11 -0.43 24.08
CA ALA A 14 -0.95 0.28 23.11
C ALA A 14 -0.24 1.46 22.42
N ASP A 15 0.75 2.06 23.11
CA ASP A 15 1.46 3.25 22.62
C ASP A 15 2.45 2.89 21.50
N THR A 16 3.04 1.70 21.56
CA THR A 16 4.04 1.23 20.59
C THR A 16 3.42 0.85 19.24
N HIS A 17 2.25 0.19 19.25
CA HIS A 17 1.53 -0.15 18.01
C HIS A 17 0.96 1.08 17.30
N THR A 18 0.49 2.06 18.07
CA THR A 18 -0.01 3.33 17.53
C THR A 18 1.13 4.15 16.92
N ALA A 19 2.26 4.26 17.61
CA ALA A 19 3.45 4.94 17.09
C ALA A 19 4.01 4.25 15.83
N TYR A 20 4.02 2.92 15.77
CA TYR A 20 4.43 2.19 14.57
C TYR A 20 3.50 2.49 13.39
N PHE A 21 2.19 2.43 13.60
CA PHE A 21 1.21 2.70 12.55
C PHE A 21 1.36 4.11 11.97
N GLU A 22 1.48 5.13 12.82
CA GLU A 22 1.66 6.52 12.35
C GLU A 22 2.99 6.71 11.61
N ARG A 23 4.08 6.08 12.07
CA ARG A 23 5.36 6.10 11.33
C ARG A 23 5.24 5.46 9.95
N GLN A 24 4.57 4.30 9.85
CA GLN A 24 4.36 3.65 8.55
C GLN A 24 3.46 4.48 7.65
N LYS A 25 2.40 5.08 8.19
CA LYS A 25 1.51 5.98 7.44
C LYS A 25 2.28 7.18 6.87
N ALA A 26 3.09 7.87 7.68
CA ALA A 26 3.90 8.98 7.21
C ALA A 26 4.91 8.54 6.13
N LYS A 27 5.53 7.37 6.30
CA LYS A 27 6.42 6.79 5.29
C LYS A 27 5.68 6.47 3.98
N LEU A 28 4.46 5.93 4.06
CA LEU A 28 3.61 5.67 2.90
C LEU A 28 3.25 6.98 2.17
N GLU A 29 2.92 8.04 2.89
CA GLU A 29 2.64 9.37 2.30
C GLU A 29 3.83 9.87 1.48
N GLN A 30 5.04 9.79 2.05
CA GLN A 30 6.27 10.21 1.39
C GLN A 30 6.59 9.36 0.15
N LEU A 31 6.48 8.04 0.25
CA LEU A 31 6.79 7.14 -0.85
C LEU A 31 5.77 7.22 -1.98
N ILE A 32 4.49 7.39 -1.66
CA ILE A 32 3.45 7.62 -2.67
C ILE A 32 3.70 8.95 -3.39
N ALA A 33 4.01 10.02 -2.66
CA ALA A 33 4.34 11.30 -3.29
C ALA A 33 5.57 11.20 -4.20
N ALA A 34 6.64 10.54 -3.74
CA ALA A 34 7.85 10.31 -4.53
C ALA A 34 7.58 9.47 -5.79
N LEU A 35 6.78 8.41 -5.68
CA LEU A 35 6.35 7.59 -6.80
C LEU A 35 5.62 8.41 -7.86
N PHE A 36 4.68 9.25 -7.46
CA PHE A 36 3.89 10.07 -8.38
C PHE A 36 4.74 11.16 -9.04
N GLN A 37 5.58 11.84 -8.26
CA GLN A 37 6.50 12.85 -8.79
C GLN A 37 7.50 12.24 -9.79
N ALA A 38 8.04 11.06 -9.51
CA ALA A 38 8.99 10.40 -10.39
C ALA A 38 8.38 9.91 -11.71
N ASN A 39 7.05 9.81 -11.80
CA ASN A 39 6.33 9.30 -12.96
C ASN A 39 5.37 10.33 -13.57
N GLU A 40 5.56 11.63 -13.30
CA GLU A 40 4.69 12.70 -13.81
C GLU A 40 4.62 12.73 -15.35
N ALA A 41 5.72 12.35 -16.02
CA ALA A 41 5.81 12.33 -17.48
C ALA A 41 5.12 11.12 -18.15
N ASP A 42 4.84 10.05 -17.41
CA ASP A 42 4.24 8.81 -17.95
C ASP A 42 3.20 8.24 -16.96
N ASP A 43 2.12 9.00 -16.82
CA ASP A 43 1.02 8.70 -15.90
C ASP A 43 0.26 7.42 -16.30
N LYS A 44 0.30 7.01 -17.58
CA LYS A 44 -0.28 5.73 -18.00
C LYS A 44 0.50 4.53 -17.45
N LYS A 45 1.84 4.55 -17.50
CA LYS A 45 2.65 3.49 -16.86
C LYS A 45 2.47 3.48 -15.34
N LEU A 46 2.38 4.66 -14.73
CA LEU A 46 2.09 4.78 -13.29
C LEU A 46 0.75 4.14 -12.94
N LEU A 47 -0.31 4.42 -13.71
CA LEU A 47 -1.62 3.81 -13.55
C LEU A 47 -1.55 2.29 -13.58
N ASP A 48 -0.96 1.72 -14.63
CA ASP A 48 -0.89 0.28 -14.81
C ASP A 48 -0.09 -0.41 -13.67
N GLY A 49 1.00 0.22 -13.19
CA GLY A 49 1.79 -0.29 -12.08
C GLY A 49 1.08 -0.21 -10.73
N VAL A 50 0.46 0.93 -10.42
CA VAL A 50 -0.30 1.11 -9.17
C VAL A 50 -1.53 0.20 -9.14
N GLU A 51 -2.24 0.02 -10.25
CA GLU A 51 -3.35 -0.93 -10.34
C GLU A 51 -2.91 -2.39 -10.15
N LEU A 52 -1.74 -2.76 -10.69
CA LEU A 52 -1.17 -4.07 -10.43
C LEU A 52 -0.86 -4.26 -8.95
N LEU A 53 -0.25 -3.28 -8.29
CA LEU A 53 0.03 -3.34 -6.85
C LEU A 53 -1.27 -3.47 -6.03
N LEU A 54 -2.27 -2.62 -6.31
CA LEU A 54 -3.58 -2.68 -5.65
C LEU A 54 -4.26 -4.03 -5.84
N LYS A 55 -4.15 -4.64 -7.03
CA LYS A 55 -4.68 -5.98 -7.29
C LYS A 55 -3.99 -7.02 -6.41
N LEU A 56 -2.65 -7.02 -6.37
CA LEU A 56 -1.86 -7.94 -5.56
C LEU A 56 -2.22 -7.82 -4.07
N THR A 57 -2.30 -6.60 -3.54
CA THR A 57 -2.66 -6.37 -2.14
C THR A 57 -4.12 -6.68 -1.84
N SER A 58 -5.04 -6.45 -2.79
CA SER A 58 -6.46 -6.80 -2.63
C SER A 58 -6.71 -8.31 -2.53
N ASN A 59 -5.89 -9.13 -3.19
CA ASN A 59 -6.00 -10.58 -3.08
C ASN A 59 -5.67 -11.05 -1.66
N ILE A 60 -4.73 -10.39 -0.99
CA ILE A 60 -4.38 -10.66 0.42
C ILE A 60 -5.55 -10.30 1.33
N THR A 61 -6.22 -9.17 1.11
CA THR A 61 -7.35 -8.76 1.97
C THR A 61 -8.61 -9.60 1.75
N LYS A 62 -8.82 -10.13 0.54
CA LYS A 62 -9.96 -11.01 0.20
C LYS A 62 -9.73 -12.46 0.61
N SER A 63 -8.52 -12.96 0.44
CA SER A 63 -8.16 -14.36 0.72
C SER A 63 -6.90 -14.42 1.61
N PRO A 64 -7.00 -13.98 2.88
CA PRO A 64 -5.84 -13.78 3.75
C PRO A 64 -5.14 -15.07 4.17
N THR A 65 -5.79 -16.23 4.12
CA THR A 65 -5.16 -17.51 4.49
C THR A 65 -4.41 -18.16 3.33
N GLU A 66 -4.56 -17.63 2.11
CA GLU A 66 -3.97 -18.23 0.92
C GLU A 66 -2.53 -17.74 0.72
N SER A 67 -1.57 -18.61 1.07
CA SER A 67 -0.12 -18.28 1.07
C SER A 67 0.39 -17.73 -0.26
N LYS A 68 -0.20 -18.16 -1.39
CA LYS A 68 0.21 -17.70 -2.73
C LYS A 68 -0.02 -16.20 -2.92
N TYR A 69 -1.04 -15.61 -2.29
CA TYR A 69 -1.32 -14.18 -2.39
C TYR A 69 -0.47 -13.34 -1.43
N ARG A 70 0.02 -13.94 -0.35
CA ARG A 70 0.93 -13.27 0.60
C ARG A 70 2.34 -13.08 0.05
N THR A 71 2.64 -13.54 -1.16
CA THR A 71 3.98 -13.45 -1.75
C THR A 71 3.94 -12.70 -3.07
N ILE A 72 4.76 -11.67 -3.20
CA ILE A 72 5.06 -11.01 -4.49
C ILE A 72 6.38 -11.59 -5.00
N ARG A 73 6.32 -12.23 -6.16
CA ARG A 73 7.49 -12.78 -6.87
C ARG A 73 7.95 -11.82 -7.95
N CYS A 74 9.12 -11.21 -7.77
CA CYS A 74 9.69 -10.23 -8.69
C CYS A 74 10.11 -10.86 -10.02
N THR A 75 10.37 -12.16 -10.05
CA THR A 75 10.68 -12.92 -11.27
C THR A 75 9.51 -13.01 -12.25
N ILE A 76 8.28 -12.72 -11.81
CA ILE A 76 7.13 -12.67 -12.72
C ILE A 76 7.30 -11.47 -13.65
N ALA A 77 7.54 -11.73 -14.94
CA ALA A 77 7.86 -10.72 -15.93
C ALA A 77 6.87 -9.54 -15.97
N LYS A 78 5.57 -9.79 -15.76
CA LYS A 78 4.56 -8.74 -15.67
C LYS A 78 4.76 -7.86 -14.44
N ILE A 79 5.05 -8.44 -13.27
CA ILE A 79 5.31 -7.69 -12.04
C ILE A 79 6.59 -6.87 -12.19
N TRP A 80 7.65 -7.47 -12.73
CA TRP A 80 8.91 -6.76 -12.97
C TRP A 80 8.72 -5.55 -13.89
N LYS A 81 8.17 -5.77 -15.09
CA LYS A 81 8.07 -4.74 -16.13
C LYS A 81 7.04 -3.65 -15.85
N THR A 82 5.98 -3.97 -15.09
CA THR A 82 4.87 -3.03 -14.85
C THR A 82 4.97 -2.34 -13.49
N LEU A 83 5.46 -3.02 -12.46
CA LEU A 83 5.54 -2.47 -11.10
C LEU A 83 6.98 -2.08 -10.74
N PHE A 84 7.95 -2.99 -10.83
CA PHE A 84 9.33 -2.70 -10.40
C PHE A 84 10.13 -1.82 -11.38
N ALA A 85 9.66 -1.68 -12.62
CA ALA A 85 10.26 -0.76 -13.60
C ALA A 85 9.92 0.72 -13.33
N LEU A 86 8.97 1.02 -12.42
CA LEU A 86 8.63 2.40 -12.09
C LEU A 86 9.72 3.02 -11.19
N PRO A 87 10.23 4.22 -11.52
CA PRO A 87 11.05 5.00 -10.59
C PRO A 87 10.23 5.46 -9.38
N GLY A 88 10.91 5.89 -8.31
CA GLY A 88 10.25 6.48 -7.13
C GLY A 88 10.05 5.54 -5.94
N GLY A 89 10.86 4.48 -5.83
CA GLY A 89 10.97 3.70 -4.59
C GLY A 89 9.88 2.65 -4.37
N VAL A 90 9.52 1.91 -5.42
CA VAL A 90 8.52 0.82 -5.34
C VAL A 90 8.90 -0.28 -4.33
N PRO A 91 10.16 -0.77 -4.25
CA PRO A 91 10.57 -1.72 -3.22
C PRO A 91 10.30 -1.23 -1.80
N GLU A 92 10.61 0.04 -1.52
CA GLU A 92 10.42 0.68 -0.22
C GLU A 92 8.94 0.85 0.09
N LEU A 93 8.12 1.16 -0.93
CA LEU A 93 6.67 1.24 -0.82
C LEU A 93 6.06 -0.12 -0.45
N ILE A 94 6.48 -1.19 -1.12
CA ILE A 94 6.04 -2.56 -0.82
C ILE A 94 6.39 -2.93 0.63
N GLN A 95 7.60 -2.58 1.08
CA GLN A 95 7.98 -2.81 2.47
C GLN A 95 7.16 -1.98 3.46
N ALA A 96 6.89 -0.71 3.16
CA ALA A 96 6.07 0.17 4.00
C ALA A 96 4.60 -0.31 4.08
N LEU A 97 4.11 -1.06 3.08
CA LEU A 97 2.80 -1.72 3.13
C LEU A 97 2.76 -2.93 4.09
N GLY A 98 3.91 -3.32 4.66
CA GLY A 98 4.03 -4.41 5.62
C GLY A 98 4.58 -5.71 5.01
N PHE A 99 5.13 -5.67 3.80
CA PHE A 99 5.86 -6.82 3.26
C PHE A 99 7.30 -6.83 3.78
N VAL A 100 7.85 -8.02 3.93
CA VAL A 100 9.26 -8.25 4.26
C VAL A 100 9.94 -8.82 3.03
N LYS A 101 11.08 -8.24 2.64
CA LYS A 101 11.94 -8.82 1.62
C LYS A 101 12.65 -10.04 2.20
N VAL A 102 12.35 -11.23 1.70
CA VAL A 102 12.92 -12.49 2.20
C VAL A 102 14.19 -12.87 1.44
N ASP A 103 14.21 -12.58 0.15
CA ASP A 103 15.37 -12.71 -0.72
C ASP A 103 15.32 -11.63 -1.82
N GLU A 104 16.22 -11.69 -2.80
CA GLU A 104 16.27 -10.70 -3.89
C GLU A 104 15.01 -10.67 -4.76
N GLU A 105 14.25 -11.76 -4.79
CA GLU A 105 13.14 -12.00 -5.69
C GLU A 105 11.77 -12.03 -4.99
N HIS A 106 11.72 -12.19 -3.66
CA HIS A 106 10.48 -12.44 -2.91
C HIS A 106 10.23 -11.38 -1.84
N TYR A 107 9.02 -10.81 -1.90
CA TYR A 107 8.44 -10.03 -0.81
C TYR A 107 7.27 -10.81 -0.21
N VAL A 108 7.29 -11.03 1.09
CA VAL A 108 6.29 -11.83 1.81
C VAL A 108 5.57 -10.97 2.84
N PHE A 109 4.24 -11.00 2.81
CA PHE A 109 3.38 -10.36 3.79
C PHE A 109 3.25 -11.27 5.03
N THR A 110 4.10 -11.01 6.02
CA THR A 110 4.17 -11.76 7.28
C THR A 110 3.42 -11.02 8.39
N GLY A 111 2.73 -11.77 9.26
CA GLY A 111 1.99 -11.20 10.40
C GLY A 111 0.65 -10.55 10.05
N ASP A 112 0.23 -9.61 10.90
CA ASP A 112 -1.10 -8.99 10.92
C ASP A 112 -1.07 -7.46 10.66
N TYR A 113 -0.21 -7.00 9.77
CA TYR A 113 -0.13 -5.58 9.37
C TYR A 113 -1.28 -5.12 8.46
N PHE A 114 -2.43 -5.79 8.51
CA PHE A 114 -3.59 -5.50 7.66
C PHE A 114 -4.10 -4.06 7.81
N LYS A 115 -3.96 -3.46 9.00
CA LYS A 115 -4.34 -2.06 9.23
C LYS A 115 -3.49 -1.11 8.36
N VAL A 116 -2.18 -1.34 8.30
CA VAL A 116 -1.25 -0.56 7.46
C VAL A 116 -1.53 -0.85 5.98
N LEU A 117 -1.66 -2.12 5.60
CA LEU A 117 -1.93 -2.53 4.23
C LEU A 117 -3.21 -1.87 3.67
N ARG A 118 -4.33 -1.96 4.39
CA ARG A 118 -5.60 -1.34 3.98
C ARG A 118 -5.49 0.18 3.89
N LYS A 119 -4.78 0.82 4.83
CA LYS A 119 -4.57 2.26 4.79
C LYS A 119 -3.74 2.68 3.57
N GLY A 120 -2.66 1.97 3.29
CA GLY A 120 -1.83 2.22 2.10
C GLY A 120 -2.58 1.98 0.79
N MET A 121 -3.38 0.92 0.70
CA MET A 121 -4.27 0.67 -0.44
C MET A 121 -5.23 1.85 -0.67
N PHE A 122 -5.91 2.31 0.38
CA PHE A 122 -6.82 3.46 0.28
C PHE A 122 -6.10 4.74 -0.17
N MET A 123 -4.87 4.97 0.28
CA MET A 123 -4.09 6.14 -0.12
C MET A 123 -3.66 6.06 -1.59
N LEU A 124 -3.20 4.88 -2.04
CA LEU A 124 -2.88 4.62 -3.44
C LEU A 124 -4.10 4.77 -4.34
N GLU A 125 -5.25 4.23 -3.94
CA GLU A 125 -6.52 4.38 -4.65
C GLU A 125 -6.90 5.86 -4.82
N ARG A 126 -6.83 6.64 -3.74
CA ARG A 126 -7.12 8.08 -3.82
C ARG A 126 -6.12 8.85 -4.68
N ALA A 127 -4.84 8.50 -4.59
CA ALA A 127 -3.79 9.17 -5.35
C ALA A 127 -3.93 8.89 -6.86
N ILE A 128 -4.25 7.64 -7.24
CA ILE A 128 -4.32 7.24 -8.64
C ILE A 128 -5.64 7.59 -9.32
N GLU A 129 -6.70 7.87 -8.55
CA GLU A 129 -8.04 8.14 -9.08
C GLU A 129 -8.09 9.24 -10.17
N PRO A 130 -7.43 10.41 -10.03
CA PRO A 130 -7.45 11.44 -11.08
C PRO A 130 -6.87 10.94 -12.41
N ILE A 131 -5.82 10.12 -12.35
CA ILE A 131 -5.19 9.51 -13.52
C ILE A 131 -6.11 8.43 -14.10
N ARG A 132 -6.74 7.62 -13.25
CA ARG A 132 -7.72 6.62 -13.69
C ARG A 132 -8.86 7.27 -14.49
N VAL A 133 -9.44 8.35 -13.98
CA VAL A 133 -10.52 9.09 -14.66
C VAL A 133 -10.08 9.65 -16.01
N LYS A 134 -8.82 10.12 -16.12
CA LYS A 134 -8.24 10.59 -17.39
C LYS A 134 -8.22 9.51 -18.47
N TYR A 135 -8.04 8.24 -18.09
CA TYR A 135 -7.95 7.10 -19.01
C TYR A 135 -9.20 6.21 -19.05
N MET A 136 -10.29 6.58 -18.38
CA MET A 136 -11.56 5.87 -18.46
C MET A 136 -12.23 6.05 -19.83
N THR A 137 -12.89 5.00 -20.30
CA THR A 137 -13.79 5.12 -21.45
C THR A 137 -15.01 5.98 -21.08
N PRO A 138 -15.72 6.58 -22.05
CA PRO A 138 -16.93 7.35 -21.76
C PRO A 138 -17.99 6.54 -20.97
N GLU A 139 -18.11 5.25 -21.26
CA GLU A 139 -19.04 4.34 -20.56
C GLU A 139 -18.62 4.09 -19.11
N ASP A 140 -17.32 3.90 -18.86
CA ASP A 140 -16.79 3.70 -17.51
C ASP A 140 -16.85 4.99 -16.69
N LYS A 141 -16.70 6.15 -17.34
CA LYS A 141 -16.83 7.45 -16.70
C LYS A 141 -18.25 7.69 -16.17
N VAL A 142 -19.28 7.32 -16.94
CA VAL A 142 -20.69 7.42 -16.48
C VAL A 142 -20.94 6.52 -15.27
N LYS A 143 -20.44 5.28 -15.30
CA LYS A 143 -20.55 4.37 -14.13
C LYS A 143 -19.80 4.91 -12.92
N TRP A 144 -18.64 5.51 -13.15
CA TRP A 144 -17.84 6.14 -12.10
C TRP A 144 -18.58 7.33 -11.47
N GLU A 145 -19.18 8.19 -12.29
CA GLU A 145 -20.00 9.33 -11.82
C GLU A 145 -21.18 8.86 -10.98
N GLN A 146 -21.91 7.82 -11.42
CA GLN A 146 -23.02 7.21 -10.66
C GLN A 146 -22.58 6.63 -9.32
N LEU A 147 -21.41 5.99 -9.28
CA LEU A 147 -20.81 5.47 -8.04
C LEU A 147 -20.38 6.60 -7.09
N GLN A 148 -19.86 7.71 -7.61
CA GLN A 148 -19.50 8.88 -6.80
C GLN A 148 -20.74 9.57 -6.26
N GLU A 149 -21.78 9.72 -7.07
CA GLU A 149 -23.07 10.27 -6.66
C GLU A 149 -23.69 9.44 -5.54
N SER A 150 -23.70 8.11 -5.69
CA SER A 150 -24.15 7.20 -4.63
C SER A 150 -23.32 7.36 -3.35
N LYS A 151 -21.99 7.45 -3.44
CA LYS A 151 -21.11 7.68 -2.27
C LYS A 151 -21.36 9.02 -1.57
N ARG A 152 -21.78 10.06 -2.30
CA ARG A 152 -22.13 11.37 -1.73
C ARG A 152 -23.46 11.37 -0.98
N VAL A 153 -24.41 10.52 -1.37
CA VAL A 153 -25.74 10.44 -0.75
C VAL A 153 -25.72 9.67 0.59
N PHE A 154 -24.72 8.81 0.81
CA PHE A 154 -24.58 7.98 2.02
C PHE A 154 -23.53 8.48 3.04
N GLN A 155 -22.95 9.68 2.84
CA GLN A 155 -22.14 10.38 3.84
C GLN A 155 -22.94 11.49 4.50
#